data_AF-A0A7W0N9B1-F1
#
_entry.id   AF-A0A7W0N9B1-F1
#
_cell.length_a   1.000
_cell.length_b   1.000
_cell.length_c   1.000
_cell.angle_alpha   90.00
_cell.angle_beta   90.00
_cell.angle_gamma   90.00
#
_symmetry.space_group_name_H-M   'P 1'
#
loop_
_entity.id
_entity.type
_entity.pdbx_description
1 polymer ?
#
loop_
_entity_poly.entity_id
_entity_poly.type
_entity_poly.pdbx_seq_one_letter_code
_entity_poly.pdbx_strand_id
1 'polypeptide(L)'
;TTLTVVYRPGSIQSNIVLANLAIDRSNPDYFPVLVMNQVLGAGASSRLFMNLREAKGYTYGAYSRFDTKKLAGNFETNAEVRTPVTGDSLKEFFFELNRVRNEKASEKELKDAKSFLTGVFPLRAETQEGLTNLLVSQQLYDLPPDYLQTYRDKVNAVTLEDVERVAKKYIAPDKIAIVIVGDAEEILPQIKPYSQKINVIDAEGKTLDINKFGKTSTAAMANVNGKWNLTIEAQGQKLPVTLTLKQDGAKVSGTLDSMLGKGEISNAKVSGNKLTGAAKTQIQGQSVELNINGTIDGNSMKGVINSSAPGFPPLPFEGTREGGASVESKSTSKTEVPTTKTSSGNIAGKWKVDTDVNGQAVSVEVNFKQESGKLSGTLSSAFGSGTVTEGTLNGKTVKAKMMLDFQGEPLEVLFDGNLDSDGKMSGTLTPQGGGISALPFTATKIN
;
A
#
# COMPACT_ATOMS: atom_id res chain seq x y z
N THR A 1 -8.96 11.08 23.25
CA THR A 1 -8.54 10.73 21.89
C THR A 1 -8.58 11.93 20.97
N THR A 2 -7.50 12.21 20.25
CA THR A 2 -7.45 13.19 19.14
C THR A 2 -7.34 12.42 17.84
N LEU A 3 -8.09 12.83 16.81
CA LEU A 3 -8.05 12.18 15.49
C LEU A 3 -7.65 13.20 14.43
N THR A 4 -6.60 12.89 13.68
CA THR A 4 -6.15 13.68 12.54
C THR A 4 -6.25 12.86 11.26
N VAL A 5 -6.89 13.42 10.24
CA VAL A 5 -6.89 12.89 8.88
C VAL A 5 -5.92 13.71 8.02
N VAL A 6 -4.94 13.04 7.41
CA VAL A 6 -4.13 13.60 6.34
C VAL A 6 -4.84 13.27 5.03
N TYR A 7 -5.42 14.29 4.40
CA TYR A 7 -6.22 14.14 3.21
C TYR A 7 -5.34 13.78 2.01
N ARG A 8 -5.56 12.57 1.49
CA ARG A 8 -4.98 12.07 0.26
C ARG A 8 -6.10 11.68 -0.71
N PRO A 9 -6.51 12.57 -1.62
CA PRO A 9 -7.61 12.32 -2.56
C PRO A 9 -7.41 11.04 -3.37
N GLY A 10 -8.47 10.26 -3.58
CA GLY A 10 -8.46 9.06 -4.43
C GLY A 10 -7.67 7.88 -3.85
N SER A 11 -7.30 7.93 -2.57
CA SER A 11 -6.55 6.84 -1.96
C SER A 11 -7.42 5.60 -1.79
N ILE A 12 -6.99 4.49 -2.39
CA ILE A 12 -7.65 3.17 -2.29
C ILE A 12 -7.36 2.44 -0.97
N GLN A 13 -6.39 2.94 -0.21
CA GLN A 13 -6.01 2.46 1.11
C GLN A 13 -5.94 3.61 2.11
N SER A 14 -6.10 3.27 3.38
CA SER A 14 -5.89 4.17 4.51
C SER A 14 -4.75 3.63 5.37
N ASN A 15 -3.72 4.45 5.59
CA ASN A 15 -2.67 4.16 6.56
C ASN A 15 -3.13 4.69 7.92
N ILE A 16 -3.32 3.79 8.88
CA ILE A 16 -3.84 4.08 10.21
C ILE A 16 -2.70 3.91 11.21
N VAL A 17 -2.48 4.92 12.04
CA VAL A 17 -1.56 4.88 13.19
C VAL A 17 -2.33 5.31 14.44
N LEU A 18 -2.25 4.50 15.49
CA LEU A 18 -2.71 4.86 16.83
C LEU A 18 -1.49 4.88 17.76
N ALA A 19 -1.27 5.99 18.49
CA ALA A 19 -0.08 6.14 19.31
C ALA A 19 -0.32 6.82 20.66
N ASN A 20 0.45 6.43 21.67
CA ASN A 20 0.60 7.14 22.94
C ASN A 20 2.08 7.19 23.37
N LEU A 21 2.40 7.92 24.42
CA LEU A 21 3.77 7.96 24.96
C LEU A 21 4.20 6.56 25.43
N ALA A 22 5.43 6.17 25.11
CA ALA A 22 6.05 4.95 25.61
C ALA A 22 6.84 5.21 26.90
N ILE A 23 7.34 4.12 27.48
CA ILE A 23 8.40 4.15 28.49
C ILE A 23 9.73 4.61 27.89
N ASP A 24 10.57 5.20 28.72
CA ASP A 24 11.99 5.34 28.43
C ASP A 24 12.70 3.96 28.48
N ARG A 25 13.93 3.90 27.95
CA ARG A 25 14.67 2.64 27.79
C ARG A 25 15.15 2.01 29.10
N SER A 26 15.41 2.81 30.14
CA SER A 26 15.92 2.35 31.43
C SER A 26 14.82 2.00 32.43
N ASN A 27 13.56 2.19 32.04
CA ASN A 27 12.39 1.85 32.82
C ASN A 27 12.41 0.37 33.30
N PRO A 28 12.14 0.09 34.58
CA PRO A 28 12.15 -1.27 35.12
C PRO A 28 11.13 -2.20 34.46
N ASP A 29 10.06 -1.64 33.86
CA ASP A 29 9.05 -2.39 33.14
C ASP A 29 9.45 -2.75 31.69
N TYR A 30 10.69 -2.46 31.25
CA TYR A 30 11.11 -2.68 29.86
C TYR A 30 10.87 -4.11 29.37
N PHE A 31 11.32 -5.13 30.11
CA PHE A 31 11.18 -6.52 29.69
C PHE A 31 9.71 -7.00 29.69
N PRO A 32 8.90 -6.72 30.73
CA PRO A 32 7.46 -6.91 30.65
C PRO A 32 6.80 -6.25 29.44
N VAL A 33 7.13 -4.99 29.13
CA VAL A 33 6.58 -4.26 27.98
C VAL A 33 6.99 -4.89 26.67
N LEU A 34 8.26 -5.31 26.54
CA LEU A 34 8.77 -5.98 25.35
C LEU A 34 8.02 -7.29 25.07
N VAL A 35 7.80 -8.12 26.09
CA VAL A 35 7.06 -9.38 25.98
C VAL A 35 5.58 -9.11 25.68
N MET A 36 4.95 -8.15 26.36
CA MET A 36 3.57 -7.75 26.10
C MET A 36 3.38 -7.26 24.66
N ASN A 37 4.31 -6.45 24.13
CA ASN A 37 4.27 -5.98 22.75
C ASN A 37 4.37 -7.12 21.74
N GLN A 38 5.16 -8.17 22.05
CA GLN A 38 5.24 -9.37 21.21
C GLN A 38 3.91 -10.14 21.16
N VAL A 39 3.18 -10.19 22.27
CA VAL A 39 1.82 -10.75 22.30
C VAL A 39 0.84 -9.89 21.49
N LEU A 40 0.91 -8.56 21.66
CA LEU A 40 -0.02 -7.63 21.05
C LEU A 40 0.13 -7.52 19.52
N GLY A 41 1.33 -7.24 19.02
CA GLY A 41 1.50 -6.81 17.62
C GLY A 41 2.88 -6.95 16.99
N ALA A 42 3.90 -7.46 17.69
CA ALA A 42 5.28 -7.46 17.16
C ALA A 42 5.64 -8.68 16.28
N GLY A 43 4.67 -9.33 15.64
CA GLY A 43 4.93 -10.47 14.75
C GLY A 43 3.68 -11.09 14.13
N ALA A 44 3.88 -12.03 13.21
CA ALA A 44 2.78 -12.66 12.46
C ALA A 44 1.84 -13.53 13.33
N SER A 45 2.30 -14.01 14.48
CA SER A 45 1.46 -14.75 15.44
C SER A 45 0.78 -13.86 16.49
N SER A 46 0.99 -12.54 16.42
CA SER A 46 0.45 -11.59 17.40
C SER A 46 -1.04 -11.32 17.22
N ARG A 47 -1.70 -10.85 18.28
CA ARG A 47 -3.16 -10.62 18.28
C ARG A 47 -3.63 -9.68 17.16
N LEU A 48 -2.95 -8.55 16.95
CA LEU A 48 -3.30 -7.60 15.90
C LEU A 48 -3.21 -8.22 14.51
N PHE A 49 -2.15 -8.97 14.24
CA PHE A 49 -1.96 -9.64 12.95
C PHE A 49 -3.03 -10.72 12.72
N MET A 50 -3.26 -11.59 13.72
CA MET A 50 -4.26 -12.65 13.63
C MET A 50 -5.68 -12.10 13.46
N ASN A 51 -6.01 -10.97 14.11
CA ASN A 51 -7.33 -10.36 13.95
C ASN A 51 -7.44 -9.64 12.59
N LEU A 52 -6.65 -8.59 12.34
CA LEU A 52 -6.87 -7.73 11.18
C LEU A 52 -6.45 -8.37 9.84
N ARG A 53 -5.39 -9.21 9.82
CA ARG A 53 -4.96 -9.90 8.60
C ARG A 53 -5.66 -11.24 8.45
N GLU A 54 -5.43 -12.18 9.36
CA GLU A 54 -5.86 -13.58 9.17
C GLU A 54 -7.38 -13.75 9.27
N ALA A 55 -8.02 -13.19 10.30
CA ALA A 55 -9.45 -13.35 10.52
C ALA A 55 -10.31 -12.45 9.62
N LYS A 56 -9.86 -11.22 9.34
CA LYS A 56 -10.68 -10.20 8.65
C LYS A 56 -10.26 -9.91 7.21
N GLY A 57 -9.01 -10.15 6.83
CA GLY A 57 -8.49 -9.81 5.50
C GLY A 57 -8.58 -8.31 5.18
N TYR A 58 -8.43 -7.44 6.19
CA TYR A 58 -8.52 -5.99 6.00
C TYR A 58 -7.22 -5.36 5.51
N THR A 59 -6.10 -5.95 5.91
CA THR A 59 -4.73 -5.45 5.67
C THR A 59 -3.81 -6.60 5.29
N TYR A 60 -2.66 -6.28 4.70
CA TYR A 60 -1.53 -7.20 4.67
C TYR A 60 -0.90 -7.36 6.05
N GLY A 61 -0.94 -6.38 6.95
CA GLY A 61 -0.36 -6.57 8.28
C GLY A 61 -0.77 -5.48 9.24
N ALA A 62 -1.04 -5.88 10.47
CA ALA A 62 -1.26 -4.98 11.59
C ALA A 62 -0.24 -5.28 12.67
N TYR A 63 0.43 -4.24 13.15
CA TYR A 63 1.57 -4.38 14.04
C TYR A 63 1.52 -3.39 15.20
N SER A 64 2.36 -3.65 16.21
CA SER A 64 2.64 -2.72 17.29
C SER A 64 4.12 -2.64 17.63
N ARG A 65 4.57 -1.45 18.02
CA ARG A 65 5.95 -1.22 18.48
C ARG A 65 5.99 -0.29 19.68
N PHE A 66 7.00 -0.50 20.52
CA PHE A 66 7.45 0.46 21.52
C PHE A 66 8.80 1.01 21.07
N ASP A 67 8.83 2.28 20.68
CA ASP A 67 10.07 3.02 20.53
C ASP A 67 10.53 3.51 21.92
N THR A 68 11.60 2.91 22.44
CA THR A 68 12.10 3.16 23.79
C THR A 68 13.42 3.93 23.71
N LYS A 69 13.34 5.25 23.86
CA LYS A 69 14.48 6.17 23.77
C LYS A 69 15.03 6.52 25.15
N LYS A 70 16.06 7.35 25.19
CA LYS A 70 16.62 7.90 26.44
C LYS A 70 15.63 8.79 27.17
N LEU A 71 14.78 9.48 26.42
CA LEU A 71 13.60 10.21 26.91
C LEU A 71 12.33 9.48 26.45
N ALA A 72 11.19 10.14 26.51
CA ALA A 72 9.94 9.57 26.03
C ALA A 72 10.01 9.27 24.52
N GLY A 73 9.78 8.01 24.16
CA GLY A 73 9.42 7.60 22.80
C GLY A 73 7.91 7.41 22.66
N ASN A 74 7.48 6.62 21.69
CA ASN A 74 6.07 6.31 21.47
C ASN A 74 5.78 4.81 21.44
N PHE A 75 4.63 4.45 21.97
CA PHE A 75 3.94 3.22 21.61
C PHE A 75 3.07 3.54 20.41
N GLU A 76 3.09 2.69 19.40
CA GLU A 76 2.17 2.80 18.28
C GLU A 76 1.69 1.45 17.78
N THR A 77 0.48 1.43 17.22
CA THR A 77 -0.04 0.37 16.38
C THR A 77 -0.34 0.91 15.00
N ASN A 78 -0.07 0.13 13.96
CA ASN A 78 -0.27 0.57 12.59
C ASN A 78 -0.80 -0.54 11.68
N ALA A 79 -1.55 -0.13 10.64
CA ALA A 79 -1.91 -0.98 9.51
C ALA A 79 -2.26 -0.13 8.28
N GLU A 80 -2.05 -0.69 7.10
CA GLU A 80 -2.56 -0.16 5.84
C GLU A 80 -3.74 -1.00 5.38
N VAL A 81 -4.93 -0.41 5.35
CA VAL A 81 -6.20 -1.12 5.11
C VAL A 81 -6.88 -0.58 3.86
N ARG A 82 -7.77 -1.34 3.24
CA ARG A 82 -8.60 -0.81 2.14
C ARG A 82 -9.50 0.32 2.68
N THR A 83 -9.63 1.41 1.92
CA THR A 83 -10.42 2.60 2.34
C THR A 83 -11.84 2.28 2.84
N PRO A 84 -12.60 1.33 2.24
CA PRO A 84 -13.95 0.98 2.71
C PRO A 84 -14.03 0.32 4.08
N VAL A 85 -12.91 -0.20 4.62
CA VAL A 85 -12.87 -0.90 5.93
C VAL A 85 -12.07 -0.11 6.98
N THR A 86 -11.88 1.19 6.78
CA THR A 86 -11.12 2.07 7.71
C THR A 86 -11.78 2.12 9.09
N GLY A 87 -13.09 2.36 9.14
CA GLY A 87 -13.83 2.40 10.41
C GLY A 87 -13.90 1.04 11.11
N ASP A 88 -14.06 -0.04 10.35
CA ASP A 88 -14.06 -1.40 10.89
C ASP A 88 -12.67 -1.79 11.42
N SER A 89 -11.60 -1.34 10.76
CA SER A 89 -10.23 -1.58 11.21
C SER A 89 -9.93 -0.84 12.52
N LEU A 90 -10.40 0.41 12.67
CA LEU A 90 -10.32 1.12 13.95
C LEU A 90 -11.03 0.36 15.07
N LYS A 91 -12.20 -0.25 14.78
CA LYS A 91 -12.94 -1.06 15.75
C LYS A 91 -12.08 -2.21 16.27
N GLU A 92 -11.42 -2.92 15.36
CA GLU A 92 -10.58 -4.08 15.69
C GLU A 92 -9.28 -3.66 16.40
N PHE A 93 -8.68 -2.52 16.04
CA PHE A 93 -7.58 -1.93 16.84
C PHE A 93 -8.01 -1.67 18.28
N PHE A 94 -9.13 -0.96 18.49
CA PHE A 94 -9.63 -0.69 19.83
C PHE A 94 -10.04 -1.96 20.57
N PHE A 95 -10.56 -2.96 19.87
CA PHE A 95 -10.85 -4.27 20.45
C PHE A 95 -9.57 -4.91 21.01
N GLU A 96 -8.52 -5.08 20.21
CA GLU A 96 -7.28 -5.73 20.67
C GLU A 96 -6.53 -4.91 21.73
N LEU A 97 -6.52 -3.58 21.60
CA LEU A 97 -5.92 -2.69 22.60
C LEU A 97 -6.64 -2.76 23.96
N ASN A 98 -7.96 -2.95 23.97
CA ASN A 98 -8.69 -3.17 25.22
C ASN A 98 -8.56 -4.62 25.71
N ARG A 99 -8.52 -5.58 24.79
CA ARG A 99 -8.40 -7.00 25.10
C ARG A 99 -7.07 -7.32 25.77
N VAL A 100 -5.94 -6.78 25.28
CA VAL A 100 -4.63 -6.98 25.94
C VAL A 100 -4.58 -6.40 27.36
N ARG A 101 -5.41 -5.39 27.66
CA ARG A 101 -5.52 -4.78 29.00
C ARG A 101 -6.43 -5.59 29.93
N ASN A 102 -7.51 -6.15 29.41
CA ASN A 102 -8.62 -6.68 30.22
C ASN A 102 -8.72 -8.21 30.22
N GLU A 103 -8.14 -8.88 29.22
CA GLU A 103 -8.05 -10.33 29.14
C GLU A 103 -6.60 -10.77 29.29
N LYS A 104 -6.34 -11.57 30.33
CA LYS A 104 -5.03 -12.14 30.61
C LYS A 104 -4.52 -12.92 29.38
N ALA A 105 -3.24 -12.72 29.04
CA ALA A 105 -2.61 -13.53 28.01
C ALA A 105 -2.65 -15.02 28.39
N SER A 106 -2.75 -15.88 27.37
CA SER A 106 -2.64 -17.33 27.58
C SER A 106 -1.18 -17.73 27.82
N GLU A 107 -0.97 -18.88 28.48
CA GLU A 107 0.38 -19.44 28.63
C GLU A 107 1.06 -19.68 27.29
N LYS A 108 0.29 -20.06 26.26
CA LYS A 108 0.80 -20.24 24.90
C LYS A 108 1.33 -18.93 24.33
N GLU A 109 0.56 -17.85 24.40
CA GLU A 109 0.98 -16.52 23.92
C GLU A 109 2.25 -16.05 24.63
N LEU A 110 2.33 -16.23 25.96
CA LEU A 110 3.53 -15.87 26.73
C LEU A 110 4.74 -16.70 26.33
N LYS A 111 4.56 -18.02 26.20
CA LYS A 111 5.62 -18.94 25.79
C LYS A 111 6.14 -18.59 24.40
N ASP A 112 5.25 -18.40 23.43
CA ASP A 112 5.61 -18.07 22.06
C ASP A 112 6.35 -16.73 21.98
N ALA A 113 5.89 -15.72 22.73
CA ALA A 113 6.53 -14.41 22.81
C ALA A 113 7.97 -14.52 23.37
N LYS A 114 8.15 -15.25 24.47
CA LYS A 114 9.49 -15.49 25.06
C LYS A 114 10.39 -16.28 24.12
N SER A 115 9.90 -17.35 23.52
CA SER A 115 10.66 -18.17 22.57
C SER A 115 11.12 -17.35 21.36
N PHE A 116 10.25 -16.51 20.81
CA PHE A 116 10.63 -15.60 19.73
C PHE A 116 11.73 -14.63 20.18
N LEU A 117 11.50 -13.87 21.27
CA LEU A 117 12.43 -12.83 21.73
C LEU A 117 13.81 -13.38 22.13
N THR A 118 13.85 -14.57 22.74
CA THR A 118 15.11 -15.24 23.11
C THR A 118 15.79 -15.89 21.92
N GLY A 119 15.03 -16.42 20.95
CA GLY A 119 15.54 -17.07 19.75
C GLY A 119 16.12 -16.12 18.71
N VAL A 120 15.55 -14.92 18.56
CA VAL A 120 16.09 -13.90 17.63
C VAL A 120 17.28 -13.14 18.20
N PHE A 121 17.52 -13.20 19.51
CA PHE A 121 18.58 -12.42 20.14
C PHE A 121 19.99 -12.80 19.66
N PRO A 122 20.39 -14.09 19.57
CA PRO A 122 21.66 -14.48 18.96
C PRO A 122 21.84 -13.97 17.54
N LEU A 123 20.78 -14.02 16.72
CA LEU A 123 20.81 -13.57 15.32
C LEU A 123 21.20 -12.09 15.19
N ARG A 124 20.81 -11.26 16.17
CA ARG A 124 21.19 -9.84 16.22
C ARG A 124 22.67 -9.60 16.46
N ALA A 125 23.41 -10.60 16.93
CA ALA A 125 24.84 -10.51 17.23
C ALA A 125 25.72 -11.26 16.21
N GLU A 126 25.14 -11.85 15.16
CA GLU A 126 25.88 -12.65 14.17
C GLU A 126 26.75 -11.80 13.25
N THR A 127 26.33 -10.57 12.95
CA THR A 127 27.09 -9.64 12.10
C THR A 127 27.85 -8.62 12.95
N GLN A 128 28.97 -8.11 12.41
CA GLN A 128 29.74 -7.04 13.05
C GLN A 128 28.89 -5.80 13.31
N GLU A 129 28.03 -5.43 12.35
CA GLU A 129 27.10 -4.31 12.49
C GLU A 129 26.06 -4.57 13.59
N GLY A 130 25.47 -5.77 13.62
CA GLY A 130 24.50 -6.16 14.65
C GLY A 130 25.10 -6.11 16.06
N LEU A 131 26.29 -6.69 16.24
CA LEU A 131 27.02 -6.62 17.50
C LEU A 131 27.35 -5.18 17.90
N THR A 132 27.82 -4.37 16.95
CA THR A 132 28.12 -2.95 17.20
C THR A 132 26.86 -2.21 17.66
N ASN A 133 25.72 -2.43 17.02
CA ASN A 133 24.44 -1.80 17.39
C ASN A 133 23.98 -2.20 18.80
N LEU A 134 24.20 -3.45 19.21
CA LEU A 134 23.90 -3.92 20.57
C LEU A 134 24.77 -3.20 21.62
N LEU A 135 26.08 -3.09 21.37
CA LEU A 135 27.02 -2.42 22.27
C LEU A 135 26.78 -0.91 22.33
N VAL A 136 26.56 -0.26 21.19
CA VAL A 136 26.21 1.16 21.12
C VAL A 136 24.90 1.43 21.85
N SER A 137 23.88 0.58 21.67
CA SER A 137 22.61 0.73 22.40
C SER A 137 22.80 0.57 23.90
N GLN A 138 23.60 -0.40 24.34
CA GLN A 138 23.91 -0.59 25.76
C GLN A 138 24.53 0.67 26.35
N GLN A 139 25.53 1.25 25.68
CA GLN A 139 26.21 2.47 26.12
C GLN A 139 25.32 3.71 26.04
N LEU A 140 24.57 3.90 24.96
CA LEU A 140 23.74 5.08 24.71
C LEU A 140 22.65 5.26 25.78
N TYR A 141 22.08 4.15 26.21
CA TYR A 141 20.98 4.11 27.18
C TYR A 141 21.44 3.79 28.60
N ASP A 142 22.76 3.82 28.86
CA ASP A 142 23.36 3.61 30.18
C ASP A 142 22.89 2.28 30.82
N LEU A 143 22.78 1.22 30.00
CA LEU A 143 22.30 -0.09 30.46
C LEU A 143 23.40 -0.83 31.26
N PRO A 144 23.02 -1.72 32.18
CA PRO A 144 23.98 -2.48 32.98
C PRO A 144 25.07 -3.18 32.15
N PRO A 145 26.32 -3.29 32.65
CA PRO A 145 27.41 -3.97 31.93
C PRO A 145 27.09 -5.41 31.51
N ASP A 146 26.23 -6.08 32.27
CA ASP A 146 25.78 -7.46 32.05
C ASP A 146 24.48 -7.57 31.23
N TYR A 147 24.02 -6.47 30.63
CA TYR A 147 22.70 -6.40 29.97
C TYR A 147 22.53 -7.44 28.87
N LEU A 148 23.55 -7.63 28.01
CA LEU A 148 23.48 -8.57 26.90
C LEU A 148 23.54 -10.04 27.38
N GLN A 149 24.28 -10.30 28.46
CA GLN A 149 24.41 -11.62 29.07
C GLN A 149 23.11 -12.04 29.76
N THR A 150 22.48 -11.09 30.48
CA THR A 150 21.25 -11.34 31.27
C THR A 150 19.95 -11.14 30.48
N TYR A 151 20.02 -10.72 29.21
CA TYR A 151 18.83 -10.41 28.40
C TYR A 151 17.82 -11.57 28.35
N ARG A 152 18.29 -12.78 28.04
CA ARG A 152 17.42 -13.96 27.92
C ARG A 152 16.76 -14.32 29.24
N ASP A 153 17.51 -14.23 30.34
CA ASP A 153 17.00 -14.53 31.68
C ASP A 153 15.92 -13.52 32.09
N LYS A 154 16.14 -12.23 31.79
CA LYS A 154 15.16 -11.16 32.05
C LYS A 154 13.89 -11.31 31.21
N VAL A 155 13.99 -11.75 29.95
CA VAL A 155 12.82 -12.10 29.13
C VAL A 155 12.07 -13.32 29.71
N ASN A 156 12.81 -14.37 30.09
CA ASN A 156 12.23 -15.60 30.61
C ASN A 156 11.56 -15.43 31.99
N ALA A 157 12.04 -14.47 32.80
CA ALA A 157 11.47 -14.15 34.10
C ALA A 157 10.09 -13.47 34.06
N VAL A 158 9.69 -12.88 32.91
CA VAL A 158 8.41 -12.15 32.80
C VAL A 158 7.22 -13.07 33.03
N THR A 159 6.28 -12.67 33.90
CA THR A 159 5.07 -13.45 34.22
C THR A 159 3.85 -12.99 33.40
N LEU A 160 2.75 -13.75 33.46
CA LEU A 160 1.48 -13.31 32.86
C LEU A 160 0.93 -12.07 33.57
N GLU A 161 1.12 -12.01 34.89
CA GLU A 161 0.75 -10.89 35.75
C GLU A 161 1.51 -9.62 35.36
N ASP A 162 2.80 -9.75 35.02
CA ASP A 162 3.60 -8.64 34.50
C ASP A 162 3.05 -8.12 33.18
N VAL A 163 2.72 -9.01 32.23
CA VAL A 163 2.14 -8.65 30.93
C VAL A 163 0.83 -7.89 31.11
N GLU A 164 -0.08 -8.40 31.94
CA GLU A 164 -1.36 -7.75 32.22
C GLU A 164 -1.16 -6.37 32.89
N ARG A 165 -0.28 -6.30 33.90
CA ARG A 165 0.02 -5.07 34.64
C ARG A 165 0.56 -3.98 33.70
N VAL A 166 1.51 -4.30 32.85
CA VAL A 166 2.10 -3.30 31.94
C VAL A 166 1.19 -2.96 30.77
N ALA A 167 0.36 -3.89 30.29
CA ALA A 167 -0.69 -3.58 29.33
C ALA A 167 -1.66 -2.52 29.90
N LYS A 168 -2.18 -2.74 31.12
CA LYS A 168 -3.08 -1.79 31.80
C LYS A 168 -2.43 -0.42 32.02
N LYS A 169 -1.13 -0.40 32.33
CA LYS A 169 -0.37 0.81 32.67
C LYS A 169 0.02 1.65 31.46
N TYR A 170 0.48 1.03 30.36
CA TYR A 170 1.13 1.75 29.25
C TYR A 170 0.33 1.78 27.95
N ILE A 171 -0.66 0.89 27.79
CA ILE A 171 -1.58 0.96 26.65
C ILE A 171 -2.76 1.84 27.07
N ALA A 172 -2.93 2.98 26.41
CA ALA A 172 -3.91 3.99 26.81
C ALA A 172 -4.92 4.32 25.69
N PRO A 173 -5.86 3.42 25.36
CA PRO A 173 -6.86 3.62 24.30
C PRO A 173 -7.67 4.91 24.47
N ASP A 174 -8.02 5.28 25.70
CA ASP A 174 -8.82 6.48 25.99
C ASP A 174 -8.06 7.80 25.73
N LYS A 175 -6.72 7.73 25.73
CA LYS A 175 -5.81 8.86 25.54
C LYS A 175 -5.00 8.76 24.25
N ILE A 176 -5.31 7.78 23.40
CA ILE A 176 -4.54 7.52 22.18
C ILE A 176 -4.75 8.63 21.16
N ALA A 177 -3.68 8.99 20.45
CA ALA A 177 -3.76 9.83 19.27
C ALA A 177 -3.94 8.94 18.04
N ILE A 178 -4.81 9.33 17.12
CA ILE A 178 -5.09 8.61 15.88
C ILE A 178 -4.69 9.50 14.71
N VAL A 179 -3.90 8.98 13.80
CA VAL A 179 -3.58 9.61 12.52
C VAL A 179 -3.98 8.66 11.40
N ILE A 180 -4.72 9.17 10.42
CA ILE A 180 -5.15 8.40 9.25
C ILE A 180 -4.77 9.16 7.99
N VAL A 181 -3.95 8.57 7.13
CA VAL A 181 -3.68 9.08 5.79
C VAL A 181 -4.61 8.36 4.82
N GLY A 182 -5.47 9.09 4.11
CA GLY A 182 -6.44 8.47 3.19
C GLY A 182 -7.41 9.48 2.57
N ASP A 183 -8.38 8.98 1.80
CA ASP A 183 -9.42 9.83 1.20
C ASP A 183 -10.45 10.26 2.25
N ALA A 184 -10.31 11.50 2.73
CA ALA A 184 -11.17 12.12 3.73
C ALA A 184 -12.67 12.04 3.36
N GLU A 185 -13.01 12.11 2.07
CA GLU A 185 -14.42 12.04 1.64
C GLU A 185 -15.03 10.66 1.91
N GLU A 186 -14.22 9.60 1.86
CA GLU A 186 -14.68 8.23 2.09
C GLU A 186 -14.56 7.79 3.56
N ILE A 187 -13.52 8.25 4.27
CA ILE A 187 -13.23 7.76 5.62
C ILE A 187 -13.92 8.57 6.71
N LEU A 188 -14.19 9.87 6.52
CA LEU A 188 -14.80 10.69 7.56
C LEU A 188 -16.14 10.13 8.09
N PRO A 189 -17.06 9.63 7.24
CA PRO A 189 -18.28 8.98 7.74
C PRO A 189 -18.01 7.76 8.61
N GLN A 190 -16.94 7.01 8.35
CA GLN A 190 -16.59 5.78 9.05
C GLN A 190 -15.95 6.05 10.42
N ILE A 191 -15.23 7.16 10.56
CA ILE A 191 -14.39 7.43 11.75
C ILE A 191 -15.00 8.41 12.76
N LYS A 192 -16.10 9.07 12.40
CA LYS A 192 -16.89 9.95 13.29
C LYS A 192 -17.18 9.33 14.68
N PRO A 193 -17.49 8.03 14.82
CA PRO A 193 -17.74 7.44 16.14
C PRO A 193 -16.53 7.44 17.09
N TYR A 194 -15.29 7.57 16.59
CA TYR A 194 -14.08 7.42 17.40
C TYR A 194 -13.55 8.74 17.98
N SER A 195 -14.00 9.89 17.47
CA SER A 195 -13.60 11.19 18.01
C SER A 195 -14.60 12.28 17.68
N GLN A 196 -14.92 13.10 18.69
CA GLN A 196 -15.69 14.35 18.51
C GLN A 196 -14.83 15.48 17.93
N LYS A 197 -13.50 15.35 18.03
CA LYS A 197 -12.52 16.33 17.53
C LYS A 197 -11.72 15.69 16.41
N ILE A 198 -12.11 15.96 15.17
CA ILE A 198 -11.43 15.48 13.97
C ILE A 198 -10.78 16.68 13.28
N ASN A 199 -9.46 16.65 13.16
CA ASN A 199 -8.70 17.62 12.39
C ASN A 199 -8.44 17.03 11.00
N VAL A 200 -8.67 17.80 9.94
CA VAL A 200 -8.29 17.40 8.57
C VAL A 200 -7.17 18.33 8.13
N ILE A 201 -6.08 17.76 7.62
CA ILE A 201 -4.91 18.49 7.10
C ILE A 201 -4.55 17.98 5.70
N ASP A 202 -3.90 18.80 4.88
CA ASP A 202 -3.24 18.33 3.65
C ASP A 202 -1.87 17.71 3.95
N ALA A 203 -1.15 17.29 2.90
CA ALA A 203 0.16 16.66 3.01
C ALA A 203 1.23 17.61 3.60
N GLU A 204 1.02 18.91 3.46
CA GLU A 204 1.88 19.98 3.97
C GLU A 204 1.53 20.36 5.43
N GLY A 205 0.50 19.75 6.02
CA GLY A 205 0.07 19.98 7.39
C GLY A 205 -0.85 21.19 7.58
N LYS A 206 -1.31 21.82 6.50
CA LYS A 206 -2.26 22.93 6.57
C LYS A 206 -3.66 22.40 6.86
N THR A 207 -4.32 23.01 7.83
CA THR A 207 -5.70 22.65 8.21
C THR A 207 -6.68 22.91 7.08
N LEU A 208 -7.51 21.91 6.81
CA LEU A 208 -8.60 21.96 5.86
C LEU A 208 -9.93 22.05 6.61
N ASP A 209 -10.88 22.79 6.04
CA ASP A 209 -12.23 22.88 6.59
C ASP A 209 -12.96 21.54 6.40
N ILE A 210 -13.21 20.85 7.52
CA ILE A 210 -13.89 19.55 7.55
C ILE A 210 -15.28 19.59 6.89
N ASN A 211 -15.95 20.76 6.87
CA ASN A 211 -17.26 20.91 6.23
C ASN A 211 -17.21 20.73 4.72
N LYS A 212 -16.02 20.90 4.09
CA LYS A 212 -15.82 20.60 2.67
C LYS A 212 -15.96 19.11 2.37
N PHE A 213 -15.62 18.26 3.33
CA PHE A 213 -15.66 16.80 3.23
C PHE A 213 -16.93 16.20 3.85
N GLY A 214 -17.88 17.06 4.24
CA GLY A 214 -19.09 16.73 4.96
C GLY A 214 -20.38 16.94 4.17
N LYS A 215 -20.30 17.31 2.88
CA LYS A 215 -21.48 17.23 2.00
C LYS A 215 -21.82 15.75 1.77
N THR A 216 -22.51 15.16 2.74
CA THR A 216 -23.55 14.20 2.41
C THR A 216 -24.43 14.95 1.43
N SER A 217 -24.30 14.62 0.17
CA SER A 217 -25.10 15.19 -0.90
C SER A 217 -26.57 15.02 -0.52
N THR A 218 -27.19 16.08 -0.01
CA THR A 218 -28.63 16.32 -0.14
C THR A 218 -28.99 16.70 -1.57
N ALA A 219 -28.02 16.75 -2.51
CA ALA A 219 -28.37 16.63 -3.91
C ALA A 219 -29.03 15.26 -4.09
N ALA A 220 -30.22 15.29 -4.69
CA ALA A 220 -30.96 14.08 -5.05
C ALA A 220 -29.99 13.06 -5.62
N MET A 221 -30.05 11.83 -5.09
CA MET A 221 -29.22 10.73 -5.53
C MET A 221 -29.24 10.68 -7.06
N ALA A 222 -28.06 10.73 -7.69
CA ALA A 222 -27.97 10.75 -9.13
C ALA A 222 -28.66 9.50 -9.67
N ASN A 223 -29.65 9.70 -10.54
CA ASN A 223 -30.33 8.59 -11.19
C ASN A 223 -29.30 7.92 -12.11
N VAL A 224 -28.97 6.65 -11.87
CA VAL A 224 -28.05 5.85 -12.70
C VAL A 224 -28.75 4.86 -13.63
N ASN A 225 -30.08 4.74 -13.57
CA ASN A 225 -30.84 3.82 -14.44
C ASN A 225 -30.54 4.02 -15.94
N GLY A 226 -30.42 2.92 -16.67
CA GLY A 226 -30.26 2.92 -18.12
C GLY A 226 -28.87 2.49 -18.59
N LYS A 227 -28.64 2.66 -19.89
CA LYS A 227 -27.43 2.23 -20.57
C LYS A 227 -26.44 3.38 -20.71
N TRP A 228 -25.20 3.12 -20.34
CA TRP A 228 -24.08 4.05 -20.35
C TRP A 228 -23.01 3.56 -21.31
N ASN A 229 -22.62 4.44 -22.24
CA ASN A 229 -21.54 4.19 -23.17
C ASN A 229 -20.28 4.87 -22.61
N LEU A 230 -19.40 4.06 -22.05
CA LEU A 230 -18.12 4.48 -21.47
C LEU A 230 -16.98 4.23 -22.45
N THR A 231 -15.96 5.04 -22.33
CA THR A 231 -14.66 4.87 -22.97
C THR A 231 -13.62 4.76 -21.88
N ILE A 232 -12.96 3.61 -21.81
CA ILE A 232 -11.80 3.39 -20.96
C ILE A 232 -10.55 3.79 -21.73
N GLU A 233 -9.62 4.47 -21.08
CA GLU A 233 -8.30 4.71 -21.63
C GLU A 233 -7.30 3.71 -21.01
N ALA A 234 -6.79 2.79 -21.84
CA ALA A 234 -5.81 1.80 -21.44
C ALA A 234 -4.59 1.92 -22.36
N GLN A 235 -3.43 2.29 -21.82
CA GLN A 235 -2.17 2.39 -22.60
C GLN A 235 -2.31 3.29 -23.85
N GLY A 236 -3.06 4.40 -23.74
CA GLY A 236 -3.34 5.34 -24.84
C GLY A 236 -4.36 4.84 -25.87
N GLN A 237 -4.91 3.64 -25.69
CA GLN A 237 -6.02 3.12 -26.50
C GLN A 237 -7.35 3.38 -25.81
N LYS A 238 -8.31 3.89 -26.59
CA LYS A 238 -9.69 4.11 -26.16
C LYS A 238 -10.50 2.84 -26.41
N LEU A 239 -10.92 2.16 -25.34
CA LEU A 239 -11.70 0.93 -25.39
C LEU A 239 -13.15 1.20 -24.97
N PRO A 240 -14.15 0.86 -25.80
CA PRO A 240 -15.55 1.06 -25.44
C PRO A 240 -16.01 0.04 -24.40
N VAL A 241 -16.77 0.51 -23.41
CA VAL A 241 -17.42 -0.32 -22.39
C VAL A 241 -18.87 0.14 -22.23
N THR A 242 -19.78 -0.81 -22.19
CA THR A 242 -21.20 -0.54 -21.96
C THR A 242 -21.58 -0.99 -20.56
N LEU A 243 -22.16 -0.09 -19.76
CA LEU A 243 -22.83 -0.47 -18.51
C LEU A 243 -24.33 -0.38 -18.68
N THR A 244 -25.06 -1.43 -18.29
CA THR A 244 -26.53 -1.38 -18.17
C THR A 244 -26.89 -1.44 -16.71
N LEU A 245 -27.37 -0.33 -16.15
CA LEU A 245 -27.59 -0.17 -14.71
C LEU A 245 -29.08 -0.11 -14.38
N LYS A 246 -29.47 -0.77 -13.29
CA LYS A 246 -30.77 -0.69 -12.63
C LYS A 246 -30.56 -0.27 -11.18
N GLN A 247 -31.28 0.76 -10.76
CA GLN A 247 -31.18 1.35 -9.43
C GLN A 247 -32.48 1.09 -8.65
N ASP A 248 -32.31 0.61 -7.42
CA ASP A 248 -33.37 0.46 -6.42
C ASP A 248 -32.93 1.16 -5.12
N GLY A 249 -33.40 2.39 -4.93
CA GLY A 249 -32.90 3.29 -3.90
C GLY A 249 -31.39 3.54 -4.06
N ALA A 250 -30.62 3.25 -3.01
CA ALA A 250 -29.16 3.38 -3.01
C ALA A 250 -28.44 2.20 -3.69
N LYS A 251 -29.13 1.08 -3.91
CA LYS A 251 -28.53 -0.14 -4.48
C LYS A 251 -28.56 -0.07 -6.00
N VAL A 252 -27.50 -0.55 -6.62
CA VAL A 252 -27.38 -0.66 -8.07
C VAL A 252 -27.03 -2.10 -8.42
N SER A 253 -27.71 -2.62 -9.44
CA SER A 253 -27.36 -3.86 -10.11
C SER A 253 -27.24 -3.59 -11.61
N GLY A 254 -26.62 -4.50 -12.34
CA GLY A 254 -26.45 -4.29 -13.76
C GLY A 254 -25.50 -5.26 -14.42
N THR A 255 -25.17 -4.95 -15.66
CA THR A 255 -24.18 -5.69 -16.45
C THR A 255 -23.14 -4.74 -17.01
N LEU A 256 -21.92 -5.26 -17.13
CA LEU A 256 -20.80 -4.67 -17.85
C LEU A 256 -20.56 -5.50 -19.10
N ASP A 257 -20.46 -4.84 -20.25
CA ASP A 257 -20.09 -5.46 -21.52
C ASP A 257 -18.87 -4.73 -22.09
N SER A 258 -17.80 -5.46 -22.35
CA SER A 258 -16.53 -4.92 -22.83
C SER A 258 -15.80 -5.91 -23.71
N MET A 259 -14.80 -5.44 -24.46
CA MET A 259 -13.89 -6.32 -25.20
C MET A 259 -13.08 -7.26 -24.29
N LEU A 260 -13.00 -6.98 -22.99
CA LEU A 260 -12.31 -7.81 -22.00
C LEU A 260 -13.23 -8.90 -21.42
N GLY A 261 -14.53 -8.87 -21.72
CA GLY A 261 -15.52 -9.81 -21.22
C GLY A 261 -16.79 -9.14 -20.75
N LYS A 262 -17.83 -9.96 -20.56
CA LYS A 262 -19.08 -9.57 -19.90
C LYS A 262 -18.98 -9.84 -18.41
N GLY A 263 -19.64 -9.03 -17.59
CA GLY A 263 -19.66 -9.20 -16.15
C GLY A 263 -20.96 -8.73 -15.52
N GLU A 264 -21.34 -9.35 -14.42
CA GLU A 264 -22.45 -8.88 -13.59
C GLU A 264 -21.94 -7.90 -12.55
N ILE A 265 -22.64 -6.78 -12.41
CA ILE A 265 -22.34 -5.76 -11.41
C ILE A 265 -23.04 -6.15 -10.12
N SER A 266 -22.24 -6.35 -9.09
CA SER A 266 -22.65 -6.69 -7.73
C SER A 266 -22.10 -5.67 -6.73
N ASN A 267 -22.72 -5.60 -5.55
CA ASN A 267 -22.34 -4.68 -4.48
C ASN A 267 -22.26 -3.20 -4.90
N ALA A 268 -22.95 -2.81 -5.98
CA ALA A 268 -22.93 -1.45 -6.44
C ALA A 268 -23.90 -0.58 -5.66
N LYS A 269 -23.46 0.65 -5.35
CA LYS A 269 -24.23 1.64 -4.61
C LYS A 269 -24.02 3.04 -5.19
N VAL A 270 -25.05 3.86 -5.08
CA VAL A 270 -24.96 5.30 -5.37
C VAL A 270 -25.12 6.08 -4.07
N SER A 271 -24.21 7.02 -3.84
CA SER A 271 -24.26 7.98 -2.72
C SER A 271 -24.01 9.38 -3.27
N GLY A 272 -25.05 10.21 -3.30
CA GLY A 272 -25.01 11.50 -3.98
C GLY A 272 -24.81 11.34 -5.48
N ASN A 273 -23.70 11.85 -6.00
CA ASN A 273 -23.28 11.71 -7.39
C ASN A 273 -22.21 10.63 -7.61
N LYS A 274 -21.83 9.87 -6.58
CA LYS A 274 -20.81 8.82 -6.69
C LYS A 274 -21.45 7.45 -6.87
N LEU A 275 -20.98 6.68 -7.84
CA LEU A 275 -21.27 5.27 -8.07
C LEU A 275 -20.03 4.45 -7.70
N THR A 276 -20.17 3.48 -6.80
CA THR A 276 -19.13 2.49 -6.51
C THR A 276 -19.71 1.10 -6.71
N GLY A 277 -18.98 0.16 -7.30
CA GLY A 277 -19.45 -1.22 -7.46
C GLY A 277 -18.36 -2.17 -7.95
N ALA A 278 -18.64 -3.47 -7.95
CA ALA A 278 -17.71 -4.48 -8.45
C ALA A 278 -18.38 -5.29 -9.56
N ALA A 279 -17.67 -5.50 -10.67
CA ALA A 279 -18.08 -6.38 -11.75
C ALA A 279 -17.15 -7.59 -11.80
N LYS A 280 -17.70 -8.81 -11.75
CA LYS A 280 -16.90 -10.02 -11.98
C LYS A 280 -16.95 -10.35 -13.45
N THR A 281 -15.79 -10.46 -14.09
CA THR A 281 -15.66 -10.84 -15.50
C THR A 281 -14.62 -11.94 -15.68
N GLN A 282 -14.62 -12.59 -16.84
CA GLN A 282 -13.63 -13.61 -17.18
C GLN A 282 -12.69 -13.07 -18.25
N ILE A 283 -11.42 -12.90 -17.89
CA ILE A 283 -10.36 -12.53 -18.83
C ILE A 283 -9.52 -13.79 -19.05
N GLN A 284 -9.42 -14.27 -20.29
CA GLN A 284 -8.67 -15.49 -20.64
C GLN A 284 -9.04 -16.73 -19.79
N GLY A 285 -10.32 -16.88 -19.43
CA GLY A 285 -10.81 -17.99 -18.61
C GLY A 285 -10.54 -17.87 -17.11
N GLN A 286 -9.84 -16.83 -16.66
CA GLN A 286 -9.64 -16.53 -15.24
C GLN A 286 -10.66 -15.49 -14.77
N SER A 287 -11.24 -15.72 -13.59
CA SER A 287 -12.18 -14.79 -12.96
C SER A 287 -11.42 -13.58 -12.41
N VAL A 288 -11.77 -12.39 -12.88
CA VAL A 288 -11.18 -11.11 -12.48
C VAL A 288 -12.29 -10.20 -11.95
N GLU A 289 -12.05 -9.57 -10.80
CA GLU A 289 -12.98 -8.59 -10.23
C GLU A 289 -12.53 -7.17 -10.60
N LEU A 290 -13.45 -6.41 -11.19
CA LEU A 290 -13.26 -5.04 -11.62
C LEU A 290 -14.04 -4.10 -10.70
N ASN A 291 -13.34 -3.29 -9.92
CA ASN A 291 -13.90 -2.29 -9.03
C ASN A 291 -14.12 -0.98 -9.79
N ILE A 292 -15.37 -0.56 -9.94
CA ILE A 292 -15.82 0.62 -10.67
C ILE A 292 -16.06 1.75 -9.66
N ASN A 293 -15.37 2.88 -9.83
CA ASN A 293 -15.61 4.10 -9.07
C ASN A 293 -15.90 5.24 -10.05
N GLY A 294 -17.14 5.72 -10.08
CA GLY A 294 -17.62 6.76 -10.99
C GLY A 294 -18.22 7.96 -10.26
N THR A 295 -18.11 9.13 -10.87
CA THR A 295 -18.82 10.36 -10.51
C THR A 295 -19.74 10.73 -11.66
N ILE A 296 -21.00 11.03 -11.34
CA ILE A 296 -22.07 11.31 -12.28
C ILE A 296 -22.35 12.80 -12.31
N ASP A 297 -22.48 13.36 -13.51
CA ASP A 297 -22.94 14.72 -13.73
C ASP A 297 -24.02 14.72 -14.83
N GLY A 298 -25.28 14.72 -14.40
CA GLY A 298 -26.43 14.57 -15.30
C GLY A 298 -26.38 13.28 -16.12
N ASN A 299 -26.11 13.41 -17.42
CA ASN A 299 -25.97 12.30 -18.37
C ASN A 299 -24.50 11.91 -18.64
N SER A 300 -23.52 12.50 -17.94
CA SER A 300 -22.12 12.14 -18.05
C SER A 300 -21.64 11.37 -16.82
N MET A 301 -20.69 10.47 -17.01
CA MET A 301 -20.01 9.75 -15.95
C MET A 301 -18.51 9.72 -16.21
N LYS A 302 -17.71 10.03 -15.19
CA LYS A 302 -16.25 9.89 -15.23
C LYS A 302 -15.76 9.13 -14.03
N GLY A 303 -14.69 8.37 -14.16
CA GLY A 303 -14.23 7.55 -13.06
C GLY A 303 -13.01 6.72 -13.37
N VAL A 304 -12.77 5.72 -12.54
CA VAL A 304 -11.67 4.78 -12.65
C VAL A 304 -12.17 3.36 -12.38
N ILE A 305 -11.73 2.40 -13.20
CA ILE A 305 -11.91 0.97 -12.96
C ILE A 305 -10.58 0.39 -12.50
N ASN A 306 -10.58 -0.30 -11.37
CA ASN A 306 -9.41 -0.99 -10.82
C ASN A 306 -9.62 -2.50 -10.88
N SER A 307 -8.60 -3.27 -11.22
CA SER A 307 -8.67 -4.74 -11.21
C SER A 307 -8.11 -5.31 -9.92
N SER A 308 -8.72 -6.39 -9.42
CA SER A 308 -8.15 -7.19 -8.33
C SER A 308 -6.97 -8.06 -8.78
N ALA A 309 -6.71 -8.16 -10.09
CA ALA A 309 -5.60 -8.93 -10.63
C ALA A 309 -4.27 -8.17 -10.46
N PRO A 310 -3.21 -8.81 -9.94
CA PRO A 310 -1.90 -8.18 -9.77
C PRO A 310 -1.36 -7.58 -11.08
N GLY A 311 -0.84 -6.35 -11.02
CA GLY A 311 -0.17 -5.70 -12.15
C GLY A 311 -1.09 -5.00 -13.17
N PHE A 312 -2.40 -4.95 -12.95
CA PHE A 312 -3.31 -4.17 -13.79
C PHE A 312 -3.35 -2.69 -13.33
N PRO A 313 -3.06 -1.72 -14.22
CA PRO A 313 -3.11 -0.31 -13.86
C PRO A 313 -4.56 0.18 -13.69
N PRO A 314 -4.78 1.25 -12.91
CA PRO A 314 -6.07 1.94 -12.88
C PRO A 314 -6.48 2.40 -14.27
N LEU A 315 -7.72 2.10 -14.66
CA LEU A 315 -8.27 2.35 -15.98
C LEU A 315 -9.24 3.54 -15.89
N PRO A 316 -8.81 4.78 -16.19
CA PRO A 316 -9.72 5.91 -16.21
C PRO A 316 -10.76 5.73 -17.30
N PHE A 317 -11.98 6.20 -17.03
CA PHE A 317 -13.06 6.16 -17.98
C PHE A 317 -13.86 7.46 -17.98
N GLU A 318 -14.45 7.75 -19.13
CA GLU A 318 -15.48 8.77 -19.28
C GLU A 318 -16.57 8.28 -20.23
N GLY A 319 -17.79 8.76 -20.06
CA GLY A 319 -18.89 8.34 -20.92
C GLY A 319 -20.19 9.07 -20.68
N THR A 320 -21.21 8.67 -21.45
CA THR A 320 -22.53 9.29 -21.42
C THR A 320 -23.65 8.26 -21.43
N ARG A 321 -24.79 8.63 -20.84
CA ARG A 321 -26.03 7.85 -20.91
C ARG A 321 -26.62 7.91 -22.32
N GLU A 322 -27.07 6.76 -22.81
CA GLU A 322 -27.78 6.63 -24.09
C GLU A 322 -29.03 7.53 -24.09
N GLY A 323 -29.13 8.45 -25.06
CA GLY A 323 -30.20 9.45 -25.15
C GLY A 323 -29.87 10.84 -24.58
N GLY A 324 -28.68 11.06 -23.98
CA GLY A 324 -28.19 12.38 -23.57
C GLY A 324 -27.30 13.03 -24.64
N ALA A 325 -27.42 14.36 -24.83
CA ALA A 325 -26.59 15.08 -25.79
C ALA A 325 -25.09 14.92 -25.51
N SER A 326 -24.31 14.58 -26.54
CA SER A 326 -22.86 14.48 -26.52
C SER A 326 -22.21 15.86 -26.36
N VAL A 327 -21.35 16.04 -25.38
CA VAL A 327 -20.47 17.22 -25.32
C VAL A 327 -19.29 16.98 -26.27
N GLU A 328 -19.36 17.55 -27.47
CA GLU A 328 -18.26 17.55 -28.44
C GLU A 328 -17.06 18.34 -27.91
N SER A 329 -15.91 17.70 -27.79
CA SER A 329 -14.62 18.37 -27.71
C SER A 329 -14.28 18.97 -29.08
N LYS A 330 -14.25 20.30 -29.19
CA LYS A 330 -13.90 21.02 -30.42
C LYS A 330 -12.52 20.61 -30.94
N SER A 331 -12.53 20.19 -32.20
CA SER A 331 -11.37 19.91 -33.06
C SER A 331 -10.74 21.20 -33.60
N THR A 332 -9.41 21.27 -33.62
CA THR A 332 -8.67 22.13 -34.56
C THR A 332 -7.74 21.28 -35.42
N SER A 333 -8.15 21.16 -36.69
CA SER A 333 -7.37 21.11 -37.93
C SER A 333 -6.26 20.07 -38.14
N LYS A 334 -6.62 19.11 -39.00
CA LYS A 334 -5.86 18.31 -40.00
C LYS A 334 -4.41 18.73 -40.29
N THR A 335 -3.53 17.72 -40.33
CA THR A 335 -2.50 17.61 -41.38
C THR A 335 -2.31 16.12 -41.73
N GLU A 336 -2.13 15.87 -43.02
CA GLU A 336 -2.07 14.58 -43.70
C GLU A 336 -1.04 13.60 -43.14
N VAL A 337 -1.32 12.31 -43.37
CA VAL A 337 -0.44 11.17 -43.16
C VAL A 337 0.72 11.21 -44.16
N PRO A 338 1.98 11.17 -43.72
CA PRO A 338 3.05 10.57 -44.51
C PRO A 338 3.38 9.20 -43.91
N THR A 339 3.11 8.15 -44.70
CA THR A 339 3.71 6.83 -44.52
C THR A 339 5.22 6.95 -44.42
N THR A 340 5.81 6.74 -43.24
CA THR A 340 7.26 6.55 -43.08
C THR A 340 7.58 5.46 -42.08
N LYS A 341 8.63 4.72 -42.43
CA LYS A 341 9.05 3.40 -41.94
C LYS A 341 9.32 3.37 -40.44
N THR A 342 8.98 2.22 -39.85
CA THR A 342 9.46 1.71 -38.57
C THR A 342 10.98 1.87 -38.45
N SER A 343 11.45 2.77 -37.59
CA SER A 343 12.83 2.75 -37.09
C SER A 343 12.84 1.97 -35.77
N SER A 344 13.38 0.77 -35.79
CA SER A 344 13.70 -0.01 -34.59
C SER A 344 14.65 0.79 -33.71
N GLY A 345 14.27 1.08 -32.45
CA GLY A 345 15.24 1.59 -31.48
C GLY A 345 16.43 0.63 -31.35
N ASN A 346 17.61 1.16 -31.07
CA ASN A 346 18.77 0.36 -30.67
C ASN A 346 19.20 0.78 -29.27
N ILE A 347 19.04 -0.12 -28.30
CA ILE A 347 19.38 0.15 -26.89
C ILE A 347 20.65 -0.56 -26.45
N ALA A 348 21.33 -1.27 -27.36
CA ALA A 348 22.53 -2.01 -27.03
C ALA A 348 23.62 -1.10 -26.45
N GLY A 349 24.33 -1.58 -25.43
CA GLY A 349 25.35 -0.85 -24.69
C GLY A 349 25.06 -0.78 -23.19
N LYS A 350 25.94 -0.07 -22.47
CA LYS A 350 25.83 0.11 -21.02
C LYS A 350 24.90 1.25 -20.67
N TRP A 351 24.11 1.04 -19.63
CA TRP A 351 23.15 1.99 -19.09
C TRP A 351 23.37 2.09 -17.58
N LYS A 352 23.38 3.31 -17.07
CA LYS A 352 23.24 3.58 -15.65
C LYS A 352 21.75 3.77 -15.35
N VAL A 353 21.19 2.93 -14.50
CA VAL A 353 19.79 2.92 -14.05
C VAL A 353 19.74 3.43 -12.62
N ASP A 354 19.16 4.59 -12.41
CA ASP A 354 18.98 5.24 -11.12
C ASP A 354 17.54 5.04 -10.62
N THR A 355 17.39 4.59 -9.38
CA THR A 355 16.10 4.37 -8.72
C THR A 355 16.19 4.77 -7.24
N ASP A 356 15.05 4.91 -6.58
CA ASP A 356 14.96 5.20 -5.14
C ASP A 356 14.31 4.01 -4.44
N VAL A 357 15.02 3.45 -3.45
CA VAL A 357 14.50 2.38 -2.60
C VAL A 357 14.36 2.93 -1.19
N ASN A 358 13.11 3.12 -0.72
CA ASN A 358 12.81 3.60 0.63
C ASN A 358 13.52 4.93 1.01
N GLY A 359 13.67 5.86 0.06
CA GLY A 359 14.33 7.15 0.25
C GLY A 359 15.86 7.13 0.08
N GLN A 360 16.42 6.00 -0.34
CA GLN A 360 17.84 5.85 -0.63
C GLN A 360 18.06 5.69 -2.14
N ALA A 361 18.82 6.61 -2.74
CA ALA A 361 19.19 6.54 -4.13
C ALA A 361 20.11 5.34 -4.40
N VAL A 362 19.73 4.52 -5.39
CA VAL A 362 20.44 3.32 -5.82
C VAL A 362 20.69 3.40 -7.32
N SER A 363 21.94 3.15 -7.73
CA SER A 363 22.34 3.05 -9.14
C SER A 363 22.74 1.62 -9.50
N VAL A 364 22.25 1.12 -10.63
CA VAL A 364 22.58 -0.19 -11.20
C VAL A 364 23.11 0.01 -12.62
N GLU A 365 24.20 -0.66 -12.97
CA GLU A 365 24.69 -0.69 -14.35
C GLU A 365 24.11 -1.90 -15.09
N VAL A 366 23.47 -1.67 -16.23
CA VAL A 366 22.91 -2.71 -17.09
C VAL A 366 23.53 -2.62 -18.48
N ASN A 367 24.12 -3.71 -18.96
CA ASN A 367 24.67 -3.81 -20.30
C ASN A 367 23.75 -4.64 -21.19
N PHE A 368 22.98 -3.97 -22.05
CA PHE A 368 22.07 -4.62 -22.99
C PHE A 368 22.81 -5.06 -24.26
N LYS A 369 22.56 -6.29 -24.68
CA LYS A 369 22.83 -6.83 -26.01
C LYS A 369 21.51 -6.99 -26.75
N GLN A 370 21.46 -6.56 -28.00
CA GLN A 370 20.25 -6.62 -28.82
C GLN A 370 20.51 -7.44 -30.07
N GLU A 371 19.79 -8.55 -30.21
CA GLU A 371 19.85 -9.43 -31.39
C GLU A 371 18.42 -9.70 -31.88
N SER A 372 18.12 -9.31 -33.12
CA SER A 372 16.82 -9.57 -33.76
C SER A 372 15.59 -9.16 -32.92
N GLY A 373 15.68 -8.05 -32.19
CA GLY A 373 14.59 -7.52 -31.34
C GLY A 373 14.48 -8.15 -29.93
N LYS A 374 15.29 -9.17 -29.64
CA LYS A 374 15.46 -9.73 -28.29
C LYS A 374 16.58 -9.02 -27.55
N LEU A 375 16.40 -8.86 -26.25
CA LEU A 375 17.37 -8.28 -25.34
C LEU A 375 17.92 -9.35 -24.41
N SER A 376 19.24 -9.39 -24.30
CA SER A 376 19.97 -10.14 -23.27
C SER A 376 21.02 -9.22 -22.68
N GLY A 377 21.72 -9.63 -21.62
CA GLY A 377 22.67 -8.73 -21.00
C GLY A 377 23.16 -9.15 -19.63
N THR A 378 24.05 -8.34 -19.10
CA THR A 378 24.60 -8.47 -17.76
C THR A 378 24.31 -7.19 -17.00
N LEU A 379 24.04 -7.30 -15.71
CA LEU A 379 23.92 -6.14 -14.84
C LEU A 379 24.86 -6.28 -13.64
N SER A 380 25.31 -5.15 -13.11
CA SER A 380 26.20 -5.06 -11.97
C SER A 380 25.72 -3.94 -11.04
N SER A 381 25.66 -4.22 -9.74
CA SER A 381 25.28 -3.26 -8.70
C SER A 381 26.18 -3.40 -7.47
N ALA A 382 26.09 -2.44 -6.55
CA ALA A 382 26.75 -2.55 -5.24
C ALA A 382 26.23 -3.73 -4.39
N PHE A 383 25.09 -4.33 -4.76
CA PHE A 383 24.39 -5.38 -4.02
C PHE A 383 24.52 -6.77 -4.65
N GLY A 384 25.21 -6.89 -5.78
CA GLY A 384 25.35 -8.16 -6.52
C GLY A 384 25.40 -7.96 -8.04
N SER A 385 25.68 -9.05 -8.76
CA SER A 385 25.63 -9.13 -10.22
C SER A 385 24.44 -9.96 -10.69
N GLY A 386 24.04 -9.78 -11.95
CA GLY A 386 22.87 -10.44 -12.49
C GLY A 386 22.86 -10.49 -14.01
N THR A 387 21.78 -11.02 -14.57
CA THR A 387 21.61 -11.16 -16.02
C THR A 387 20.24 -10.70 -16.47
N VAL A 388 20.17 -10.22 -17.72
CA VAL A 388 18.89 -10.02 -18.42
C VAL A 388 18.57 -11.33 -19.11
N THR A 389 17.58 -12.05 -18.58
CA THR A 389 17.24 -13.41 -19.03
C THR A 389 16.29 -13.39 -20.22
N GLU A 390 15.41 -12.39 -20.28
CA GLU A 390 14.46 -12.20 -21.37
C GLU A 390 14.26 -10.72 -21.61
N GLY A 391 14.02 -10.30 -22.85
CA GLY A 391 13.58 -8.94 -23.09
C GLY A 391 13.26 -8.66 -24.54
N THR A 392 12.47 -7.62 -24.75
CA THR A 392 11.97 -7.19 -26.05
C THR A 392 12.04 -5.67 -26.14
N LEU A 393 12.34 -5.19 -27.34
CA LEU A 393 12.22 -3.78 -27.68
C LEU A 393 11.17 -3.63 -28.78
N ASN A 394 10.05 -3.00 -28.43
CA ASN A 394 8.96 -2.71 -29.35
C ASN A 394 8.84 -1.19 -29.52
N GLY A 395 9.42 -0.67 -30.60
CA GLY A 395 9.51 0.78 -30.83
C GLY A 395 10.42 1.46 -29.81
N LYS A 396 9.82 2.22 -28.89
CA LYS A 396 10.50 2.91 -27.78
C LYS A 396 10.34 2.19 -26.44
N THR A 397 9.50 1.17 -26.36
CA THR A 397 9.23 0.43 -25.12
C THR A 397 10.18 -0.74 -24.97
N VAL A 398 10.88 -0.78 -23.85
CA VAL A 398 11.81 -1.81 -23.41
C VAL A 398 11.14 -2.61 -22.32
N LYS A 399 10.91 -3.91 -22.54
CA LYS A 399 10.54 -4.82 -21.45
C LYS A 399 11.62 -5.85 -21.29
N ALA A 400 12.11 -6.02 -20.07
CA ALA A 400 13.12 -7.02 -19.77
C ALA A 400 12.87 -7.69 -18.42
N LYS A 401 13.31 -8.93 -18.31
CA LYS A 401 13.32 -9.73 -17.11
C LYS A 401 14.77 -9.84 -16.64
N MET A 402 15.02 -9.36 -15.42
CA MET A 402 16.35 -9.33 -14.84
C MET A 402 16.40 -10.28 -13.64
N MET A 403 17.41 -11.14 -13.60
CA MET A 403 17.68 -12.00 -12.45
C MET A 403 18.89 -11.45 -11.71
N LEU A 404 18.67 -11.03 -10.47
CA LEU A 404 19.69 -10.55 -9.54
C LEU A 404 20.03 -11.66 -8.56
N ASP A 405 21.32 -11.83 -8.26
CA ASP A 405 21.73 -12.51 -7.04
C ASP A 405 21.75 -11.47 -5.91
N PHE A 406 20.82 -11.58 -4.97
CA PHE A 406 20.75 -10.71 -3.80
C PHE A 406 20.97 -11.54 -2.54
N GLN A 407 22.16 -11.40 -1.95
CA GLN A 407 22.56 -12.13 -0.74
C GLN A 407 22.52 -13.67 -0.89
N GLY A 408 22.76 -14.21 -2.09
CA GLY A 408 22.74 -15.64 -2.36
C GLY A 408 21.36 -16.19 -2.76
N GLU A 409 20.33 -15.33 -2.79
CA GLU A 409 18.97 -15.68 -3.22
C GLU A 409 18.64 -15.01 -4.57
N PRO A 410 18.05 -15.76 -5.53
CA PRO A 410 17.69 -15.21 -6.82
C PRO A 410 16.46 -14.30 -6.71
N LEU A 411 16.62 -13.02 -7.03
CA LEU A 411 15.55 -12.04 -7.10
C LEU A 411 15.25 -11.69 -8.57
N GLU A 412 14.03 -11.99 -8.99
CA GLU A 412 13.53 -11.60 -10.29
C GLU A 412 13.05 -10.14 -10.25
N VAL A 413 13.43 -9.32 -11.23
CA VAL A 413 12.99 -7.93 -11.36
C VAL A 413 12.49 -7.70 -12.78
N LEU A 414 11.24 -7.27 -12.90
CA LEU A 414 10.68 -6.85 -14.18
C LEU A 414 11.09 -5.40 -14.47
N PHE A 415 11.73 -5.19 -15.59
CA PHE A 415 12.15 -3.90 -16.11
C PHE A 415 11.16 -3.46 -17.19
N ASP A 416 10.42 -2.39 -16.96
CA ASP A 416 9.52 -1.79 -17.95
C ASP A 416 9.94 -0.33 -18.18
N GLY A 417 10.58 -0.07 -19.31
CA GLY A 417 11.18 1.21 -19.65
C GLY A 417 10.66 1.78 -20.96
N ASN A 418 10.73 3.10 -21.11
CA ASN A 418 10.42 3.80 -22.35
C ASN A 418 11.54 4.78 -22.69
N LEU A 419 12.06 4.69 -23.91
CA LEU A 419 13.03 5.66 -24.44
C LEU A 419 12.36 6.96 -24.84
N ASP A 420 12.93 8.07 -24.41
CA ASP A 420 12.57 9.39 -24.89
C ASP A 420 13.31 9.75 -26.20
N SER A 421 13.06 10.95 -26.73
CA SER A 421 13.74 11.48 -27.91
C SER A 421 15.21 11.82 -27.68
N ASP A 422 15.62 11.96 -26.42
CA ASP A 422 16.94 12.45 -26.03
C ASP A 422 17.89 11.29 -25.68
N GLY A 423 17.44 10.05 -25.88
CA GLY A 423 18.22 8.83 -25.62
C GLY A 423 18.30 8.46 -24.14
N LYS A 424 17.46 9.04 -23.28
CA LYS A 424 17.27 8.59 -21.90
C LYS A 424 16.09 7.63 -21.83
N MET A 425 16.04 6.86 -20.76
CA MET A 425 14.99 5.88 -20.52
C MET A 425 14.39 6.11 -19.15
N SER A 426 13.08 6.03 -19.02
CA SER A 426 12.41 6.07 -17.72
C SER A 426 11.35 4.98 -17.64
N GLY A 427 11.03 4.54 -16.44
CA GLY A 427 10.18 3.38 -16.30
C GLY A 427 10.03 2.90 -14.88
N THR A 428 9.66 1.64 -14.74
CA THR A 428 9.44 0.98 -13.45
C THR A 428 10.22 -0.32 -13.36
N LEU A 429 10.88 -0.52 -12.22
CA LEU A 429 11.45 -1.80 -11.79
C LEU A 429 10.47 -2.47 -10.84
N THR A 430 10.09 -3.71 -11.10
CA THR A 430 9.15 -4.46 -10.24
C THR A 430 9.79 -5.75 -9.75
N PRO A 431 10.39 -5.75 -8.54
CA PRO A 431 10.88 -6.96 -7.92
C PRO A 431 9.73 -7.95 -7.70
N GLN A 432 9.92 -9.18 -8.18
CA GLN A 432 8.99 -10.28 -8.01
C GLN A 432 9.39 -11.03 -6.73
N GLY A 433 8.75 -10.68 -5.62
CA GLY A 433 9.04 -11.21 -4.29
C GLY A 433 9.53 -10.14 -3.31
N GLY A 434 9.57 -10.47 -2.01
CA GLY A 434 10.15 -9.61 -0.98
C GLY A 434 9.34 -8.38 -0.55
N GLY A 435 8.14 -8.14 -1.09
CA GLY A 435 7.28 -7.03 -0.65
C GLY A 435 7.78 -5.64 -1.06
N ILE A 436 8.74 -5.56 -1.98
CA ILE A 436 9.25 -4.30 -2.52
C ILE A 436 8.24 -3.81 -3.56
N SER A 437 7.69 -2.61 -3.34
CA SER A 437 6.78 -1.97 -4.29
C SER A 437 7.51 -1.62 -5.59
N ALA A 438 6.76 -1.45 -6.67
CA ALA A 438 7.32 -1.07 -7.96
C ALA A 438 8.06 0.27 -7.83
N LEU A 439 9.32 0.31 -8.28
CA LEU A 439 10.23 1.44 -8.10
C LEU A 439 10.36 2.21 -9.41
N PRO A 440 10.11 3.53 -9.43
CA PRO A 440 10.38 4.32 -10.62
C PRO A 440 11.90 4.35 -10.86
N PHE A 441 12.30 4.34 -12.12
CA PHE A 441 13.71 4.53 -12.50
C PHE A 441 13.85 5.55 -13.62
N THR A 442 15.04 6.17 -13.64
CA THR A 442 15.56 6.88 -14.80
C THR A 442 16.88 6.26 -15.21
N ALA A 443 17.16 6.14 -16.50
CA ALA A 443 18.37 5.53 -17.00
C ALA A 443 18.99 6.34 -18.13
N THR A 444 20.32 6.37 -18.13
CA THR A 444 21.13 7.08 -19.11
C THR A 444 22.18 6.15 -19.69
N LYS A 445 22.43 6.27 -20.99
CA LYS A 445 23.47 5.48 -21.65
C LYS A 445 24.84 5.98 -21.22
N ILE A 446 25.72 5.05 -20.84
CA ILE A 446 27.11 5.34 -20.46
C ILE A 446 28.03 4.67 -21.48
N ASN A 447 29.06 5.40 -21.92
CA ASN A 447 30.00 4.94 -22.95
C ASN A 447 31.06 4.00 -22.37
#